data_AF-A0A0X4EHA5-F1
#
_entry.id   AF-A0A0X4EHA5-F1
#
_cell.length_a   1.000
_cell.length_b   1.000
_cell.length_c   1.000
_cell.angle_alpha   90.00
_cell.angle_beta   90.00
_cell.angle_gamma   90.00
#
_symmetry.space_group_name_H-M   'P 1'
#
loop_
_entity.id
_entity.type
_entity.pdbx_description
1 polymer ?
#
loop_
_entity_poly.entity_id
_entity_poly.type
_entity_poly.pdbx_seq_one_letter_code
_entity_poly.pdbx_strand_id
1 'polypeptide(L)'
;MTRTGTLLLLTLAMAGPVSAHTVVIEGGKVHLRGELVNGGCAVAPDSQNMRIDMGQYRTNSFSGVGSFSTVNVPFTVRLLDCSVDVSRTVGIQFQGVTPAEDPQVFLATSRPGETPVSSGVGLALFDEQQRQIIPNATAVSWLPVDTREMAFHFSARYRAISEHLEPGKIQSDVWFTLIYP
;
A
#
# COMPACT_ATOMS: atom_id res chain seq x y z
N MET A 1 8.57 -102.29 16.60
CA MET A 1 7.17 -101.98 16.99
C MET A 1 7.07 -100.49 17.22
N THR A 2 6.18 -99.81 16.48
CA THR A 2 5.41 -98.59 16.84
C THR A 2 6.19 -97.38 17.44
N ARG A 3 6.02 -96.13 17.03
CA ARG A 3 4.79 -95.44 16.63
C ARG A 3 5.15 -94.03 16.14
N THR A 4 4.42 -93.60 15.11
CA THR A 4 4.11 -92.24 14.65
C THR A 4 4.29 -91.07 15.62
N GLY A 5 4.76 -89.93 15.09
CA GLY A 5 4.67 -88.63 15.75
C GLY A 5 4.99 -87.48 14.79
N THR A 6 4.04 -87.13 13.92
CA THR A 6 4.08 -85.95 13.05
C THR A 6 4.09 -84.69 13.93
N LEU A 7 5.20 -83.93 13.94
CA LEU A 7 5.24 -82.61 14.57
C LEU A 7 5.27 -81.52 13.49
N LEU A 8 4.17 -80.77 13.44
CA LEU A 8 3.96 -79.58 12.64
C LEU A 8 4.80 -78.43 13.23
N LEU A 9 5.90 -78.03 12.58
CA LEU A 9 6.68 -76.86 13.00
C LEU A 9 6.06 -75.57 12.47
N LEU A 10 5.47 -74.78 13.37
CA LEU A 10 4.98 -73.42 13.15
C LEU A 10 6.20 -72.48 12.92
N THR A 11 6.33 -71.91 11.73
CA THR A 11 7.32 -70.86 11.44
C THR A 11 6.84 -69.52 11.98
N LEU A 12 7.41 -69.08 13.10
CA LEU A 12 7.13 -67.79 13.74
C LEU A 12 7.90 -66.68 13.00
N ALA A 13 7.19 -65.88 12.20
CA ALA A 13 7.77 -64.71 11.54
C ALA A 13 8.00 -63.58 12.56
N MET A 14 9.27 -63.31 12.88
CA MET A 14 9.69 -62.20 13.73
C MET A 14 9.52 -60.88 12.97
N ALA A 15 8.42 -60.16 13.21
CA ALA A 15 8.27 -58.78 12.78
C ALA A 15 9.11 -57.87 13.70
N GLY A 16 10.28 -57.44 13.21
CA GLY A 16 11.11 -56.46 13.91
C GLY A 16 10.43 -55.08 13.97
N PRO A 17 10.70 -54.25 15.00
CA PRO A 17 10.09 -52.94 15.11
C PRO A 17 10.58 -52.04 13.97
N VAL A 18 9.65 -51.53 13.16
CA VAL A 18 9.92 -50.49 12.16
C VAL A 18 10.18 -49.19 12.93
N SER A 19 11.45 -48.83 13.12
CA SER A 19 11.83 -47.52 13.64
C SER A 19 11.53 -46.46 12.58
N ALA A 20 10.37 -45.81 12.70
CA ALA A 20 10.05 -44.61 11.93
C ALA A 20 11.06 -43.51 12.28
N HIS A 21 12.03 -43.27 11.40
CA HIS A 21 12.95 -42.15 11.53
C HIS A 21 12.22 -40.89 11.07
N THR A 22 12.05 -39.93 11.97
CA THR A 22 11.54 -38.61 11.62
C THR A 22 12.58 -37.90 10.74
N VAL A 23 12.28 -37.78 9.45
CA VAL A 23 13.10 -37.02 8.51
C VAL A 23 12.68 -35.56 8.62
N VAL A 24 13.52 -34.74 9.24
CA VAL A 24 13.34 -33.28 9.27
C VAL A 24 14.19 -32.69 8.15
N ILE A 25 13.54 -32.04 7.20
CA ILE A 25 14.15 -31.32 6.08
C ILE A 25 13.90 -29.82 6.25
N GLU A 26 14.85 -29.00 5.85
CA GLU A 26 14.74 -27.55 5.95
C GLU A 26 13.68 -27.04 4.95
N GLY A 27 12.54 -26.58 5.47
CA GLY A 27 11.37 -26.21 4.66
C GLY A 27 11.40 -24.81 4.03
N GLY A 28 12.35 -23.95 4.45
CA GLY A 28 12.49 -22.58 3.95
C GLY A 28 12.45 -21.52 5.05
N LYS A 29 12.38 -20.24 4.65
CA LYS A 29 12.39 -19.07 5.55
C LYS A 29 11.13 -18.23 5.37
N VAL A 30 10.59 -17.74 6.49
CA VAL A 30 9.49 -16.77 6.51
C VAL A 30 10.04 -15.42 6.98
N HIS A 31 9.76 -14.35 6.24
CA HIS A 31 10.12 -12.99 6.61
C HIS A 31 8.86 -12.25 7.09
N LEU A 32 8.79 -11.97 8.39
CA LEU A 32 7.72 -11.19 9.00
C LEU A 32 8.21 -9.75 9.20
N ARG A 33 7.36 -8.78 8.88
CA ARG A 33 7.62 -7.35 9.08
C ARG A 33 6.38 -6.70 9.69
N GLY A 34 6.60 -5.73 10.55
CA GLY A 34 5.56 -4.93 11.19
C GLY A 34 6.18 -3.71 11.85
N GLU A 35 5.34 -2.76 12.22
CA GLU A 35 5.72 -1.53 12.90
C GLU A 35 4.80 -1.35 14.11
N LEU A 36 5.37 -0.97 15.26
CA LEU A 36 4.60 -0.56 16.43
C LEU A 36 4.59 0.95 16.49
N VAL A 37 3.41 1.54 16.33
CA VAL A 37 3.20 2.98 16.42
C VAL A 37 2.49 3.31 17.73
N ASN A 38 2.87 4.42 18.36
CA ASN A 38 2.18 4.95 19.56
C ASN A 38 1.13 6.01 19.18
N GLY A 39 0.56 5.90 17.97
CA GLY A 39 -0.45 6.81 17.46
C GLY A 39 -1.84 6.46 17.96
N GLY A 40 -2.80 7.38 17.79
CA GLY A 40 -4.20 7.14 18.12
C GLY A 40 -4.90 6.13 17.20
N CYS A 41 -4.26 5.73 16.09
CA CYS A 41 -4.72 4.70 15.15
C CYS A 41 -3.50 3.98 14.56
N ALA A 42 -3.70 2.73 14.12
CA ALA A 42 -2.77 2.03 13.24
C ALA A 42 -3.16 2.23 11.77
N VAL A 43 -2.18 2.41 10.89
CA VAL A 43 -2.44 2.40 9.43
C VAL A 43 -2.60 0.95 8.97
N ALA A 44 -3.68 0.65 8.26
CA ALA A 44 -3.94 -0.71 7.75
C ALA A 44 -2.80 -1.18 6.84
N PRO A 45 -2.40 -2.47 6.86
CA PRO A 45 -1.24 -2.96 6.08
C PRO A 45 -1.33 -2.68 4.57
N ASP A 46 -2.53 -2.72 3.99
CA ASP A 46 -2.79 -2.39 2.58
C ASP A 46 -2.62 -0.89 2.26
N SER A 47 -2.74 -0.04 3.28
CA SER A 47 -2.64 1.42 3.19
C SER A 47 -1.22 1.95 3.48
N GLN A 48 -0.33 1.12 4.02
CA GLN A 48 1.05 1.51 4.37
C GLN A 48 1.96 1.73 3.16
N ASN A 49 1.76 0.96 2.08
CA ASN A 49 2.57 1.05 0.86
C ASN A 49 1.70 0.87 -0.37
N MET A 50 0.90 1.90 -0.65
CA MET A 50 -0.04 1.90 -1.75
C MET A 50 0.65 2.19 -3.08
N ARG A 51 0.24 1.47 -4.12
CA ARG A 51 0.56 1.78 -5.52
C ARG A 51 -0.73 2.05 -6.25
N ILE A 52 -0.91 3.29 -6.70
CA ILE A 52 -2.12 3.73 -7.41
C ILE A 52 -1.79 3.80 -8.90
N ASP A 53 -2.47 2.98 -9.70
CA ASP A 53 -2.34 3.05 -11.15
C ASP A 53 -3.18 4.23 -11.67
N MET A 54 -2.49 5.27 -12.13
CA MET A 54 -3.12 6.48 -12.64
C MET A 54 -3.66 6.33 -14.06
N GLY A 55 -3.29 5.26 -14.77
CA GLY A 55 -3.64 5.03 -16.16
C GLY A 55 -2.78 5.82 -17.16
N GLN A 56 -3.20 5.79 -18.42
CA GLN A 56 -2.50 6.44 -19.54
C GLN A 56 -3.31 7.61 -20.09
N TYR A 57 -2.64 8.74 -20.31
CA TYR A 57 -3.24 9.94 -20.89
C TYR A 57 -2.44 10.39 -22.10
N ARG A 58 -3.14 10.87 -23.12
CA ARG A 58 -2.51 11.50 -24.28
C ARG A 58 -2.19 12.94 -23.92
N THR A 59 -1.04 13.46 -24.32
CA THR A 59 -0.65 14.84 -24.03
C THR A 59 -1.68 15.86 -24.57
N ASN A 60 -2.34 15.56 -25.69
CA ASN A 60 -3.39 16.39 -26.26
C ASN A 60 -4.75 16.34 -25.54
N SER A 61 -4.91 15.54 -24.48
CA SER A 61 -6.12 15.56 -23.65
C SER A 61 -6.15 16.71 -22.65
N PHE A 62 -5.01 17.39 -22.45
CA PHE A 62 -4.90 18.57 -21.60
C PHE A 62 -5.18 19.81 -22.45
N SER A 63 -6.05 20.70 -21.97
CA SER A 63 -6.46 21.92 -22.68
C SER A 63 -5.52 23.10 -22.48
N GLY A 64 -4.36 22.87 -21.87
CA GLY A 64 -3.37 23.90 -21.51
C GLY A 64 -2.96 23.83 -20.03
N VAL A 65 -2.06 24.72 -19.61
CA VAL A 65 -1.59 24.83 -18.22
C VAL A 65 -2.78 25.03 -17.28
N GLY A 66 -2.77 24.30 -16.17
CA GLY A 66 -3.83 24.29 -15.17
C GLY A 66 -4.98 23.32 -15.45
N SER A 67 -5.07 22.74 -16.66
CA SER A 67 -6.08 21.73 -16.97
C SER A 67 -5.78 20.39 -16.28
N PHE A 68 -6.85 19.67 -15.93
CA PHE A 68 -6.75 18.36 -15.28
C PHE A 68 -7.04 17.21 -16.25
N SER A 69 -6.49 16.04 -15.97
CA SER A 69 -6.89 14.79 -16.62
C SER A 69 -8.37 14.51 -16.43
N THR A 70 -9.00 13.85 -17.40
CA THR A 70 -10.46 13.65 -17.43
C THR A 70 -10.97 12.65 -16.39
N VAL A 71 -10.14 11.68 -16.01
CA VAL A 71 -10.49 10.63 -15.05
C VAL A 71 -10.02 11.03 -13.66
N ASN A 72 -10.89 10.79 -12.69
CA ASN A 72 -10.58 10.90 -11.27
C ASN A 72 -10.26 9.50 -10.74
N VAL A 73 -9.03 9.31 -10.25
CA VAL A 73 -8.53 7.98 -9.84
C VAL A 73 -8.72 7.85 -8.32
N PRO A 74 -9.64 7.02 -7.83
CA PRO A 74 -9.91 6.91 -6.40
C PRO A 74 -8.82 6.09 -5.70
N PHE A 75 -8.55 6.43 -4.45
CA PHE A 75 -7.80 5.59 -3.52
C PHE A 75 -8.34 5.79 -2.10
N THR A 76 -7.99 4.89 -1.18
CA THR A 76 -8.51 4.93 0.18
C THR A 76 -7.40 4.61 1.17
N VAL A 77 -7.29 5.45 2.21
CA VAL A 77 -6.42 5.18 3.36
C VAL A 77 -7.29 4.62 4.47
N ARG A 78 -6.98 3.41 4.92
CA ARG A 78 -7.68 2.74 6.01
C ARG A 78 -6.88 2.80 7.29
N LEU A 79 -7.56 3.13 8.38
CA LEU A 79 -7.01 3.12 9.74
C LEU A 79 -7.75 2.06 10.56
N LEU A 80 -7.01 1.37 11.43
CA LEU A 80 -7.47 0.29 12.28
C LEU A 80 -7.18 0.61 13.74
N ASP A 81 -7.94 -0.03 14.62
CA ASP A 81 -7.69 -0.08 16.07
C ASP A 81 -7.51 1.32 16.69
N CYS A 82 -8.33 2.27 16.27
CA CYS A 82 -8.23 3.62 16.77
C CYS A 82 -8.72 3.76 18.22
N SER A 83 -8.03 4.56 19.03
CA SER A 83 -8.39 4.81 20.42
C SER A 83 -8.82 6.26 20.65
N VAL A 84 -10.07 6.42 21.10
CA VAL A 84 -10.63 7.72 21.52
C VAL A 84 -9.95 8.29 22.76
N ASP A 85 -9.23 7.46 23.52
CA ASP A 85 -8.46 7.90 24.70
C ASP A 85 -7.22 8.69 24.29
N VAL A 86 -6.70 8.47 23.07
CA VAL A 86 -5.57 9.22 22.51
C VAL A 86 -6.06 10.50 21.84
N SER A 87 -7.06 10.39 20.97
CA SER A 87 -7.70 11.55 20.35
C SER A 87 -9.10 11.24 19.86
N ARG A 88 -9.98 12.24 19.85
CA ARG A 88 -11.36 12.09 19.37
C ARG A 88 -11.50 12.27 17.86
N THR A 89 -10.47 12.80 17.22
CA THR A 89 -10.46 13.09 15.79
C THR A 89 -9.09 12.77 15.23
N VAL A 90 -9.05 12.26 14.01
CA VAL A 90 -7.82 12.03 13.28
C VAL A 90 -7.92 12.70 11.92
N GLY A 91 -6.82 13.34 11.51
CA GLY A 91 -6.68 13.99 10.22
C GLY A 91 -5.58 13.35 9.39
N ILE A 92 -5.67 13.48 8.07
CA ILE A 92 -4.59 13.07 7.17
C ILE A 92 -4.01 14.31 6.48
N GLN A 93 -2.69 14.43 6.56
CA GLN A 93 -1.90 15.40 5.82
C GLN A 93 -1.09 14.69 4.73
N PHE A 94 -1.03 15.26 3.52
CA PHE A 94 -0.18 14.76 2.44
C PHE A 94 1.04 15.66 2.23
N GLN A 95 2.20 15.04 2.05
CA GLN A 95 3.50 15.68 1.96
C GLN A 95 4.30 15.11 0.80
N GLY A 96 5.13 15.95 0.19
CA GLY A 96 5.93 15.55 -0.96
C GLY A 96 6.58 16.73 -1.65
N VAL A 97 7.40 16.43 -2.65
CA VAL A 97 8.06 17.45 -3.46
C VAL A 97 7.02 18.10 -4.36
N THR A 98 7.10 19.42 -4.54
CA THR A 98 6.26 20.18 -5.46
C THR A 98 7.12 20.83 -6.53
N PRO A 99 6.63 20.97 -7.77
CA PRO A 99 7.30 21.76 -8.79
C PRO A 99 7.26 23.25 -8.43
N ALA A 100 8.25 24.03 -8.88
CA ALA A 100 8.30 25.47 -8.61
C ALA A 100 7.23 26.24 -9.42
N GLU A 101 6.86 25.69 -10.57
CA GLU A 101 5.89 26.25 -11.52
C GLU A 101 4.46 26.20 -10.98
N ASP A 102 4.11 25.16 -10.21
CA ASP A 102 2.82 25.00 -9.56
C ASP A 102 2.95 24.28 -8.21
N PRO A 103 3.11 25.02 -7.10
CA PRO A 103 3.24 24.42 -5.77
C PRO A 103 1.93 23.81 -5.23
N GLN A 104 0.82 23.87 -5.98
CA GLN A 104 -0.46 23.29 -5.58
C GLN A 104 -0.58 21.80 -5.92
N VAL A 105 0.44 21.19 -6.53
CA VAL A 105 0.45 19.78 -6.95
C VAL A 105 1.77 19.11 -6.55
N PHE A 106 1.74 17.79 -6.40
CA PHE A 106 2.94 16.99 -6.18
C PHE A 106 3.72 16.84 -7.49
N LEU A 107 5.05 16.82 -7.38
CA LEU A 107 5.94 16.66 -8.52
C LEU A 107 5.71 15.29 -9.17
N ALA A 108 5.52 15.28 -10.48
CA ALA A 108 5.42 14.06 -11.27
C ALA A 108 6.57 14.03 -12.30
N THR A 109 7.48 13.06 -12.13
CA THR A 109 8.75 13.01 -12.85
C THR A 109 8.69 11.99 -13.97
N SER A 110 9.27 12.34 -15.11
CA SER A 110 9.58 11.36 -16.15
C SER A 110 10.90 10.66 -15.77
N ARG A 111 10.97 9.34 -15.98
CA ARG A 111 12.14 8.47 -15.70
C ARG A 111 12.47 8.24 -14.20
N PRO A 112 11.69 7.39 -13.52
CA PRO A 112 12.00 7.00 -12.14
C PRO A 112 13.37 6.29 -12.06
N GLY A 113 14.24 6.73 -11.15
CA GLY A 113 15.57 6.13 -10.92
C GLY A 113 16.75 6.83 -11.62
N GLU A 114 16.49 7.89 -12.38
CA GLU A 114 17.51 8.78 -12.99
C GLU A 114 17.38 10.21 -12.44
N THR A 115 18.17 11.15 -12.98
CA THR A 115 17.98 12.58 -12.70
C THR A 115 16.54 12.97 -13.06
N PRO A 116 15.72 13.42 -12.09
CA PRO A 116 14.31 13.70 -12.35
C PRO A 116 14.16 14.80 -13.41
N VAL A 117 13.43 14.49 -14.48
CA VAL A 117 12.99 15.48 -15.46
C VAL A 117 11.50 15.73 -15.27
N SER A 118 11.07 16.99 -15.36
CA SER A 118 9.65 17.32 -15.27
C SER A 118 8.90 16.72 -16.46
N SER A 119 7.82 15.99 -16.18
CA SER A 119 6.95 15.47 -17.24
C SER A 119 6.03 16.55 -17.86
N GLY A 120 6.03 17.76 -17.29
CA GLY A 120 5.10 18.83 -17.63
C GLY A 120 3.72 18.69 -16.97
N VAL A 121 3.49 17.62 -16.20
CA VAL A 121 2.33 17.45 -15.32
C VAL A 121 2.76 17.34 -13.85
N GLY A 122 1.84 17.68 -12.95
CA GLY A 122 1.91 17.34 -11.53
C GLY A 122 0.73 16.46 -11.11
N LEU A 123 0.81 15.86 -9.92
CA LEU A 123 -0.25 15.05 -9.33
C LEU A 123 -1.05 15.90 -8.34
N ALA A 124 -2.34 16.09 -8.60
CA ALA A 124 -3.26 16.74 -7.69
C ALA A 124 -4.06 15.69 -6.92
N LEU A 125 -4.20 15.89 -5.61
CA LEU A 125 -5.05 15.07 -4.76
C LEU A 125 -6.31 15.83 -4.36
N PHE A 126 -7.39 15.11 -4.13
CA PHE A 126 -8.69 15.65 -3.75
C PHE A 126 -9.28 14.83 -2.61
N ASP A 127 -9.97 15.52 -1.71
CA ASP A 127 -10.75 14.88 -0.66
C ASP A 127 -12.08 14.30 -1.18
N GLU A 128 -12.84 13.67 -0.28
CA GLU A 128 -14.15 13.09 -0.57
C GLU A 128 -15.15 14.15 -1.09
N GLN A 129 -15.01 15.41 -0.68
CA GLN A 129 -15.83 16.53 -1.16
C GLN A 129 -15.29 17.14 -2.47
N GLN A 130 -14.30 16.51 -3.11
CA GLN A 130 -13.64 16.96 -4.34
C GLN A 130 -12.95 18.32 -4.20
N ARG A 131 -12.56 18.69 -2.97
CA ARG A 131 -11.72 19.86 -2.72
C ARG A 131 -10.26 19.44 -2.89
N GLN A 132 -9.50 20.24 -3.61
CA GLN A 132 -8.07 19.96 -3.83
C GLN A 132 -7.31 20.04 -2.51
N ILE A 133 -6.48 19.03 -2.26
CA ILE A 133 -5.54 18.97 -1.16
C ILE A 133 -4.25 19.65 -1.61
N ILE A 134 -3.84 20.71 -0.90
CA ILE A 134 -2.60 21.41 -1.20
C ILE A 134 -1.42 20.66 -0.54
N PRO A 135 -0.37 20.31 -1.31
CA PRO A 135 0.81 19.64 -0.76
C PRO A 135 1.42 20.39 0.42
N ASN A 136 1.84 19.65 1.45
CA ASN A 136 2.55 20.18 2.62
C ASN A 136 1.77 21.22 3.46
N ALA A 137 0.52 21.51 3.12
CA ALA A 137 -0.39 22.32 3.94
C ALA A 137 -0.91 21.50 5.13
N THR A 138 -1.48 22.15 6.14
CA THR A 138 -2.09 21.47 7.30
C THR A 138 -3.24 20.54 6.90
N ALA A 139 -3.56 19.56 7.76
CA ALA A 139 -4.58 18.55 7.46
C ALA A 139 -5.95 19.18 7.12
N VAL A 140 -6.48 18.77 5.97
CA VAL A 140 -7.77 19.27 5.42
C VAL A 140 -8.91 18.25 5.54
N SER A 141 -8.59 16.99 5.82
CA SER A 141 -9.56 15.89 5.94
C SER A 141 -9.52 15.33 7.35
N TRP A 142 -10.55 15.66 8.14
CA TRP A 142 -10.71 15.25 9.53
C TRP A 142 -11.91 14.33 9.65
N LEU A 143 -11.76 13.21 10.36
CA LEU A 143 -12.87 12.34 10.73
C LEU A 143 -12.91 12.12 12.24
N PRO A 144 -14.11 12.01 12.84
CA PRO A 144 -14.25 11.56 14.21
C PRO A 144 -13.74 10.12 14.32
N VAL A 145 -13.03 9.82 15.41
CA VAL A 145 -12.47 8.47 15.62
C VAL A 145 -13.59 7.46 15.85
N ASP A 146 -13.61 6.39 15.05
CA ASP A 146 -14.35 5.15 15.29
C ASP A 146 -13.35 4.09 15.75
N THR A 147 -13.64 3.39 16.85
CA THR A 147 -12.74 2.40 17.45
C THR A 147 -12.60 1.11 16.65
N ARG A 148 -13.38 0.93 15.59
CA ARG A 148 -13.27 -0.20 14.66
C ARG A 148 -12.32 0.14 13.52
N GLU A 149 -12.88 0.45 12.37
CA GLU A 149 -12.16 0.74 11.14
C GLU A 149 -12.63 2.08 10.60
N MET A 150 -11.68 2.90 10.18
CA MET A 150 -11.93 4.17 9.53
C MET A 150 -11.40 4.12 8.10
N ALA A 151 -12.11 4.77 7.18
CA ALA A 151 -11.70 4.88 5.79
C ALA A 151 -11.74 6.35 5.35
N PHE A 152 -10.62 6.83 4.84
CA PHE A 152 -10.52 8.14 4.20
C PHE A 152 -10.48 7.96 2.69
N HIS A 153 -11.50 8.46 2.01
CA HIS A 153 -11.62 8.38 0.57
C HIS A 153 -11.00 9.62 -0.08
N PHE A 154 -10.10 9.36 -1.03
CA PHE A 154 -9.41 10.39 -1.78
C PHE A 154 -9.47 10.08 -3.27
N SER A 155 -9.06 11.04 -4.05
CA SER A 155 -8.89 10.85 -5.48
C SER A 155 -7.73 11.67 -6.02
N ALA A 156 -7.20 11.23 -7.16
CA ALA A 156 -6.04 11.84 -7.79
C ALA A 156 -6.30 12.13 -9.27
N ARG A 157 -5.72 13.23 -9.76
CA ARG A 157 -5.74 13.63 -11.18
C ARG A 157 -4.40 14.23 -11.55
N TYR A 158 -3.98 14.07 -12.80
CA TYR A 158 -2.86 14.85 -13.31
C TYR A 158 -3.32 16.27 -13.62
N ARG A 159 -2.46 17.26 -13.35
CA ARG A 159 -2.64 18.67 -13.74
C ARG A 159 -1.50 19.07 -14.65
N ALA A 160 -1.79 19.68 -15.78
CA ALA A 160 -0.74 20.27 -16.63
C ALA A 160 -0.12 21.48 -15.93
N ILE A 161 1.20 21.48 -15.77
CA ILE A 161 1.99 22.56 -15.14
C ILE A 161 2.91 23.27 -16.15
N SER A 162 3.02 22.71 -17.36
CA SER A 162 3.79 23.25 -18.48
C SER A 162 2.99 23.12 -19.78
N GLU A 163 3.24 24.00 -20.75
CA GLU A 163 2.74 23.86 -22.12
C GLU A 163 3.42 22.69 -22.86
N HIS A 164 4.63 22.35 -22.45
CA HIS A 164 5.42 21.26 -23.03
C HIS A 164 5.30 20.02 -22.14
N LEU A 165 4.44 19.09 -22.55
CA LEU A 165 4.26 17.79 -21.89
C LEU A 165 5.18 16.76 -22.53
N GLU A 166 6.02 16.10 -21.72
CA GLU A 166 6.92 15.05 -22.19
C GLU A 166 6.23 13.67 -22.12
N PRO A 167 6.09 12.96 -23.24
CA PRO A 167 5.58 11.59 -23.23
C PRO A 167 6.53 10.64 -22.51
N GLY A 168 5.99 9.73 -21.70
CA GLY A 168 6.79 8.70 -21.04
C GLY A 168 6.09 8.08 -19.84
N LYS A 169 6.80 7.20 -19.14
CA LYS A 169 6.37 6.73 -17.81
C LYS A 169 6.61 7.83 -16.80
N ILE A 170 5.59 8.11 -15.99
CA ILE A 170 5.59 9.16 -14.98
C ILE A 170 5.35 8.52 -13.61
N GLN A 171 6.05 9.01 -12.59
CA GLN A 171 5.85 8.62 -11.19
C GLN A 171 5.73 9.86 -10.31
N SER A 172 4.98 9.76 -9.23
CA SER A 172 4.95 10.75 -8.16
C SER A 172 4.93 10.02 -6.83
N ASP A 173 5.79 10.44 -5.91
CA ASP A 173 5.89 9.87 -4.56
C ASP A 173 5.29 10.86 -3.57
N VAL A 174 4.26 10.41 -2.85
CA VAL A 174 3.54 11.20 -1.86
C VAL A 174 3.50 10.45 -0.54
N TRP A 175 3.85 11.15 0.53
CA TRP A 175 3.78 10.67 1.90
C TRP A 175 2.49 11.17 2.54
N PHE A 176 1.93 10.41 3.46
CA PHE A 176 0.86 10.91 4.32
C PHE A 176 1.21 10.70 5.78
N THR A 177 0.72 11.61 6.61
CA THR A 177 0.94 11.60 8.06
C THR A 177 -0.41 11.72 8.75
N LEU A 178 -0.60 10.95 9.84
CA LEU A 178 -1.76 11.06 10.71
C LEU A 178 -1.54 12.22 11.68
N ILE A 179 -2.52 13.12 11.78
CA ILE A 179 -2.50 14.27 12.68
C ILE A 179 -3.58 14.09 13.72
N TYR A 180 -3.23 14.37 14.98
CA TYR A 180 -4.13 14.35 16.13
C TYR A 180 -4.05 15.74 16.80
N PRO A 181 -5.18 16.42 17.09
CA PRO A 181 -5.20 17.69 17.81
C PRO A 181 -4.97 17.52 19.32
#